data_AF-A0A938D3P2-F1
#
_entry.id   AF-A0A938D3P2-F1
#
_cell.length_a   1.000
_cell.length_b   1.000
_cell.length_c   1.000
_cell.angle_alpha   90.00
_cell.angle_beta   90.00
_cell.angle_gamma   90.00
#
_symmetry.space_group_name_H-M   'P 1'
#
loop_
_entity.id
_entity.type
_entity.pdbx_description
1 polymer ?
#
loop_
_entity_poly.entity_id
_entity_poly.type
_entity_poly.pdbx_seq_one_letter_code
_entity_poly.pdbx_strand_id
1 'polypeptide(L)'
;MRIAIIAASIAIAAAPFTAQASGYYVYCANSKIEVDSRDFNQMKSARGSGICQMGSFGYRMDAESFAKKNFGGVGGKCACR
;
A
#
# COMPACT_ATOMS: atom_id res chain seq x y z
N MET A 1 -57.96 -1.80 -8.96
CA MET A 1 -56.74 -2.64 -8.88
C MET A 1 -55.84 -2.27 -10.05
N ARG A 2 -54.86 -1.38 -9.86
CA ARG A 2 -53.89 -0.99 -10.89
C ARG A 2 -52.51 -1.04 -10.22
N ILE A 3 -51.78 -2.11 -10.52
CA ILE A 3 -50.43 -2.34 -10.02
C ILE A 3 -49.49 -1.52 -10.90
N ALA A 4 -48.96 -0.43 -10.37
CA ALA A 4 -47.89 0.33 -11.02
C ALA A 4 -46.56 -0.28 -10.58
N ILE A 5 -45.95 -1.06 -11.48
CA ILE A 5 -44.61 -1.61 -11.29
C ILE A 5 -43.63 -0.48 -11.57
N ILE A 6 -43.07 0.11 -10.51
CA ILE A 6 -41.98 1.09 -10.61
C ILE A 6 -40.70 0.29 -10.86
N ALA A 7 -40.24 0.29 -12.12
CA ALA A 7 -38.96 -0.28 -12.49
C ALA A 7 -37.83 0.59 -11.91
N ALA A 8 -37.23 0.14 -10.80
CA ALA A 8 -36.04 0.76 -10.23
C ALA A 8 -34.80 0.28 -11.02
N SER A 9 -34.32 1.13 -11.93
CA SER A 9 -33.05 0.93 -12.64
C SER A 9 -31.88 1.15 -11.68
N ILE A 10 -31.29 0.06 -11.18
CA ILE A 10 -30.05 0.10 -10.39
C ILE A 10 -28.89 0.31 -11.39
N ALA A 11 -28.43 1.55 -11.48
CA ALA A 11 -27.20 1.88 -12.19
C ALA A 11 -26.01 1.42 -11.32
N ILE A 12 -25.46 0.24 -11.63
CA ILE A 12 -24.22 -0.24 -11.02
C ILE A 12 -23.08 0.61 -11.59
N ALA A 13 -22.68 1.64 -10.84
CA ALA A 13 -21.47 2.39 -11.12
C ALA A 13 -20.27 1.46 -10.91
N ALA A 14 -19.73 0.92 -12.00
CA ALA A 14 -18.48 0.18 -12.00
C ALA A 14 -17.35 1.17 -11.64
N ALA A 15 -16.96 1.21 -10.36
CA ALA A 15 -15.75 1.90 -9.96
C ALA A 15 -14.55 1.19 -10.62
N PRO A 16 -13.67 1.90 -11.34
CA PRO A 16 -12.46 1.28 -11.86
C PRO A 16 -11.58 0.90 -10.68
N PHE A 17 -11.47 -0.40 -10.42
CA PHE A 17 -10.37 -0.95 -9.62
C PHE A 17 -9.08 -0.70 -10.42
N THR A 18 -8.45 0.44 -10.19
CA THR A 18 -7.08 0.66 -10.64
C THR A 18 -6.22 -0.34 -9.89
N ALA A 19 -5.81 -1.42 -10.56
CA ALA A 19 -4.81 -2.35 -10.04
C ALA A 19 -3.55 -1.52 -9.75
N GLN A 20 -3.34 -1.16 -8.48
CA GLN A 20 -2.15 -0.47 -8.02
C GLN A 20 -0.95 -1.30 -8.43
N ALA A 21 0.01 -0.66 -9.10
CA ALA A 21 1.21 -1.27 -9.62
C ALA A 21 1.75 -2.28 -8.60
N SER A 22 1.86 -3.53 -9.02
CA SER A 22 2.30 -4.68 -8.22
C SER A 22 3.79 -4.57 -7.90
N GLY A 23 4.16 -3.54 -7.16
CA GLY A 23 5.51 -3.27 -6.68
C GLY A 23 5.61 -3.52 -5.17
N TYR A 24 6.84 -3.64 -4.71
CA TYR A 24 7.19 -3.73 -3.31
C TYR A 24 7.94 -2.47 -2.90
N TYR A 25 7.55 -1.91 -1.76
CA TYR A 25 8.08 -0.69 -1.22
C TYR A 25 8.81 -0.98 0.08
N VAL A 26 9.88 -0.24 0.32
CA VAL A 26 10.61 -0.28 1.59
C VAL A 26 10.17 0.95 2.37
N TYR A 27 9.58 0.75 3.53
CA TYR A 27 9.14 1.81 4.42
C TYR A 27 9.95 1.81 5.70
N CYS A 28 10.13 2.98 6.29
CA CYS A 28 10.43 3.10 7.70
C CYS A 28 9.15 3.44 8.43
N ALA A 29 8.67 2.52 9.25
CA ALA A 29 7.47 2.68 10.07
C ALA A 29 7.82 2.35 11.52
N ASN A 30 7.42 3.20 12.47
CA ASN A 30 7.73 3.00 13.90
C ASN A 30 9.24 2.77 14.17
N SER A 31 10.09 3.51 13.46
CA SER A 31 11.55 3.38 13.50
C SER A 31 12.10 2.01 13.11
N LYS A 32 11.32 1.20 12.39
CA LYS A 32 11.69 -0.12 11.87
C LYS A 32 11.45 -0.20 10.37
N ILE A 33 12.34 -0.91 9.67
CA ILE A 33 12.17 -1.18 8.25
C ILE A 33 11.07 -2.22 8.04
N GLU A 34 10.10 -1.88 7.19
CA GLU A 34 9.05 -2.77 6.70
C GLU A 34 9.13 -2.85 5.17
N VAL A 35 8.89 -4.04 4.61
CA VAL A 35 8.74 -4.22 3.16
C VAL A 35 7.30 -4.62 2.90
N ASP A 36 6.60 -3.87 2.07
CA ASP A 36 5.17 -4.07 1.83
C ASP A 36 4.80 -3.75 0.39
N SER A 37 3.78 -4.41 -0.15
CA SER A 37 3.26 -4.11 -1.49
C SER A 37 2.21 -3.00 -1.49
N ARG A 38 1.73 -2.59 -0.32
CA ARG A 38 0.81 -1.47 -0.16
C ARG A 38 1.52 -0.17 -0.53
N ASP A 39 0.82 0.69 -1.26
CA ASP A 39 1.32 2.02 -1.56
C ASP A 39 1.37 2.90 -0.28
N PHE A 40 1.98 4.08 -0.43
CA PHE A 40 2.20 4.97 0.70
C PHE A 40 0.91 5.41 1.42
N ASN A 41 -0.19 5.63 0.69
CA ASN A 41 -1.47 6.03 1.29
C ASN A 41 -2.11 4.89 2.08
N GLN A 42 -2.02 3.67 1.56
CA GLN A 42 -2.46 2.46 2.25
C GLN A 42 -1.62 2.21 3.50
N MET A 43 -0.30 2.38 3.43
CA MET A 43 0.59 2.26 4.59
C MET A 43 0.30 3.33 5.64
N LYS A 44 0.11 4.58 5.23
CA LYS A 44 -0.28 5.69 6.11
C LYS A 44 -1.61 5.41 6.81
N SER A 45 -2.57 4.81 6.11
CA SER A 45 -3.84 4.41 6.71
C SER A 45 -3.67 3.25 7.71
N ALA A 46 -2.72 2.34 7.47
CA ALA A 46 -2.51 1.15 8.28
C ALA A 46 -1.60 1.34 9.51
N ARG A 47 -0.64 2.26 9.48
CA ARG A 47 0.26 2.54 10.63
C ARG A 47 0.09 3.96 11.19
N GLY A 48 -0.60 4.84 10.49
CA GLY A 48 -0.77 6.25 10.88
C GLY A 48 0.35 7.16 10.36
N SER A 49 0.76 8.10 11.21
CA SER A 49 1.83 9.06 10.91
C SER A 49 3.24 8.49 11.14
N GLY A 50 4.27 9.19 10.68
CA GLY A 50 5.67 8.80 10.94
C GLY A 50 6.16 7.63 10.07
N ILE A 51 5.54 7.45 8.91
CA ILE A 51 6.01 6.54 7.87
C ILE A 51 6.69 7.36 6.78
N CYS A 52 7.80 6.87 6.27
CA CYS A 52 8.44 7.37 5.06
C CYS A 52 8.82 6.21 4.15
N GLN A 53 8.71 6.44 2.84
CA GLN A 53 9.14 5.50 1.83
C GLN A 53 10.64 5.68 1.56
N MET A 54 11.39 4.59 1.67
CA MET A 54 12.83 4.51 1.44
C MET A 54 13.16 4.04 0.01
N GLY A 55 12.24 3.31 -0.64
CA GLY A 55 12.45 2.79 -1.99
C GLY A 55 11.23 2.07 -2.56
N SER A 56 11.26 1.81 -3.87
CA SER A 56 10.22 1.11 -4.63
C SER A 56 10.87 0.14 -5.61
N PHE A 57 10.35 -1.08 -5.70
CA PHE A 57 10.93 -2.18 -6.45
C PHE A 57 9.84 -3.01 -7.13
N GLY A 58 10.17 -3.68 -8.23
CA GLY A 58 9.22 -4.59 -8.90
C GLY A 58 9.04 -5.92 -8.18
N TYR A 59 10.06 -6.35 -7.42
CA TYR A 59 10.07 -7.64 -6.74
C TYR A 59 10.43 -7.51 -5.27
N ARG A 60 9.84 -8.36 -4.43
CA ARG A 60 10.08 -8.39 -2.98
C ARG A 60 11.55 -8.66 -2.65
N MET A 61 12.19 -9.53 -3.41
CA MET A 61 13.60 -9.91 -3.19
C MET A 61 14.54 -8.72 -3.34
N ASP A 62 14.26 -7.81 -4.28
CA ASP A 62 15.05 -6.60 -4.48
C ASP A 62 14.85 -5.61 -3.34
N ALA A 63 13.60 -5.44 -2.90
CA ALA A 63 13.25 -4.59 -1.76
C ALA A 63 13.90 -5.08 -0.45
N GLU A 64 13.86 -6.39 -0.19
CA GLU A 64 14.50 -7.01 0.97
C GLU A 64 16.04 -6.91 0.89
N SER A 65 16.61 -7.11 -0.30
CA SER A 65 18.06 -6.95 -0.52
C SER A 65 18.52 -5.52 -0.29
N PHE A 66 17.74 -4.54 -0.78
CA PHE A 66 17.98 -3.13 -0.51
C PHE A 66 17.86 -2.82 0.98
N ALA A 67 16.82 -3.31 1.65
CA ALA A 67 16.63 -3.15 3.09
C ALA A 67 17.82 -3.72 3.89
N LYS A 68 18.28 -4.92 3.52
CA LYS A 68 19.44 -5.58 4.14
C LYS A 68 20.72 -4.77 3.94
N LYS A 69 20.98 -4.32 2.72
CA LYS A 69 22.21 -3.61 2.36
C LYS A 69 22.32 -2.22 3.00
N ASN A 70 21.21 -1.50 3.15
CA ASN A 70 21.23 -0.10 3.59
C ASN A 70 20.84 0.09 5.06
N PHE A 71 20.03 -0.81 5.63
CA PHE A 71 19.41 -0.60 6.95
C PHE A 71 19.50 -1.82 7.88
N GLY A 72 20.27 -2.84 7.52
CA GLY A 72 20.41 -4.06 8.32
C GLY A 72 19.25 -5.05 8.18
N GLY A 73 18.30 -4.81 7.27
CA GLY A 73 17.21 -5.72 6.93
C GLY A 73 15.85 -5.31 7.48
N VAL A 74 14.83 -6.13 7.21
CA VAL A 74 13.48 -5.97 7.77
C VAL A 74 13.55 -6.03 9.29
N GLY A 75 12.90 -5.07 9.97
CA GLY A 75 12.98 -4.88 11.41
C GLY A 75 14.21 -4.12 11.91
N GLY A 76 15.17 -3.83 11.01
CA GLY A 76 16.31 -2.96 11.27
C GLY A 76 15.89 -1.55 11.66
N LYS A 77 16.72 -0.86 12.44
CA LYS A 77 16.42 0.50 12.89
C LYS A 77 16.51 1.47 11.72
N CYS A 78 15.53 2.36 11.63
CA CYS A 78 15.51 3.43 10.63
C CYS A 78 14.93 4.70 11.21
N ALA A 79 15.15 5.82 10.52
CA ALA A 79 14.53 7.09 10.83
C ALA A 79 14.11 7.76 9.52
N CYS A 80 12.95 8.39 9.55
CA CYS A 80 12.55 9.29 8.48
C CYS A 80 13.41 10.55 8.55
N ARG A 81 14.04 10.89 7.42
CA ARG A 81 14.83 12.10 7.24
C ARG A 81 14.12 13.01 6.27
#